data_AF-A0A960YMH3-F1
#
_entry.id   AF-A0A960YMH3-F1
#
_cell.length_a   1.000
_cell.length_b   1.000
_cell.length_c   1.000
_cell.angle_alpha   90.00
_cell.angle_beta   90.00
_cell.angle_gamma   90.00
#
_symmetry.space_group_name_H-M   'P 1'
#
loop_
_entity.id
_entity.type
_entity.pdbx_description
1 polymer ?
#
loop_
_entity_poly.entity_id
_entity_poly.type
_entity_poly.pdbx_seq_one_letter_code
_entity_poly.pdbx_strand_id
1 'polypeptide(L)'
;KIAYSLVISWILIALAVILRSLLNHEDPDTWKIMATLAEGVDVSDVASLKKAFDPRSLDPLITIAGTLAGVGVSLALSERSNHFRIIKKPAAYVGIFLLGFIGLVIFRELPKKIFPFEDEILAGIVRYGRYFITMLWAVYWAPMLFKSLGWAEPLPDNEMKTFLQLENKQ
;
A
#
# COMPACT_ATOMS: atom_id res chain seq x y z
N LYS A 1 -14.49 -3.77 11.37
CA LYS A 1 -13.04 -3.64 11.07
C LYS A 1 -12.79 -3.22 9.62
N ILE A 2 -13.15 -4.06 8.63
CA ILE A 2 -13.06 -3.73 7.19
C ILE A 2 -13.72 -2.38 6.84
N ALA A 3 -14.97 -2.16 7.27
CA ALA A 3 -15.67 -0.92 6.99
C ALA A 3 -14.95 0.32 7.56
N TYR A 4 -14.35 0.20 8.76
CA TYR A 4 -13.63 1.32 9.38
C TYR A 4 -12.38 1.71 8.58
N SER A 5 -11.57 0.75 8.11
CA SER A 5 -10.38 1.07 7.32
C SER A 5 -10.71 1.72 5.99
N LEU A 6 -11.81 1.30 5.35
CA LEU A 6 -12.31 1.93 4.13
C LEU A 6 -12.86 3.33 4.41
N VAL A 7 -13.66 3.51 5.46
CA VAL A 7 -14.21 4.84 5.80
C VAL A 7 -13.08 5.82 6.13
N ILE A 8 -12.07 5.40 6.91
CA ILE A 8 -10.92 6.24 7.25
C ILE A 8 -10.13 6.64 5.98
N SER A 9 -9.91 5.71 5.05
CA SER A 9 -9.20 6.02 3.81
C SER A 9 -9.97 7.02 2.94
N TRP A 10 -11.30 6.87 2.84
CA TRP A 10 -12.15 7.82 2.12
C TRP A 10 -12.22 9.18 2.81
N ILE A 11 -12.26 9.24 4.15
CA ILE A 11 -12.18 10.49 4.90
C ILE A 11 -10.86 11.21 4.61
N LEU A 12 -9.74 10.48 4.54
CA LEU A 12 -8.44 11.07 4.23
C LEU A 12 -8.40 11.67 2.82
N ILE A 13 -8.98 10.98 1.83
CA ILE A 13 -9.12 11.52 0.46
C ILE A 13 -10.04 12.74 0.45
N ALA A 14 -11.19 12.69 1.12
CA ALA A 14 -12.13 13.80 1.20
C ALA A 14 -11.48 15.03 1.85
N LEU A 15 -10.75 14.83 2.94
CA LEU A 15 -9.99 15.88 3.62
C LEU A 15 -8.94 16.49 2.68
N ALA A 16 -8.21 15.68 1.92
CA ALA A 16 -7.24 16.14 0.94
C ALA A 16 -7.88 17.03 -0.14
N VAL A 17 -9.02 16.59 -0.68
CA VAL A 17 -9.78 17.34 -1.69
C VAL A 17 -10.28 18.68 -1.13
N ILE A 18 -10.83 18.66 0.10
CA ILE A 18 -11.30 19.87 0.78
C ILE A 18 -10.13 20.83 1.00
N LEU A 19 -9.01 20.36 1.56
CA LEU A 19 -7.82 21.19 1.80
C LEU A 19 -7.29 21.80 0.49
N ARG A 20 -7.19 21.01 -0.58
CA ARG A 20 -6.80 21.51 -1.91
C ARG A 20 -7.74 22.62 -2.40
N SER A 21 -9.05 22.47 -2.19
CA SER A 21 -10.04 23.47 -2.62
C SER A 21 -10.00 24.78 -1.82
N LEU A 22 -9.59 24.72 -0.55
CA LEU A 22 -9.50 25.90 0.33
C LEU A 22 -8.21 26.71 0.09
N LEU A 23 -7.15 26.07 -0.40
CA LEU A 23 -5.84 26.70 -0.63
C LEU A 23 -5.75 27.26 -2.06
N ASN A 24 -6.54 28.31 -2.36
CA ASN A 24 -6.68 28.86 -3.71
C ASN A 24 -5.69 30.00 -4.06
N HIS A 25 -4.48 29.97 -3.50
CA HIS A 25 -3.42 30.95 -3.76
C HIS A 25 -2.30 30.29 -4.57
N GLU A 26 -1.51 31.02 -5.36
CA GLU A 26 -0.33 30.41 -6.00
C GLU A 26 0.76 30.15 -4.96
N ASP A 27 1.41 28.99 -5.02
CA ASP A 27 2.55 28.69 -4.14
C ASP A 27 3.73 29.61 -4.47
N PRO A 28 4.44 30.17 -3.47
CA PRO A 28 5.63 30.97 -3.70
C PRO A 28 6.68 30.20 -4.50
N ASP A 29 7.35 30.87 -5.44
CA ASP A 29 8.34 30.20 -6.30
C ASP A 29 9.52 29.58 -5.51
N THR A 30 9.85 30.16 -4.35
CA THR A 30 10.84 29.60 -3.42
C THR A 30 10.47 28.19 -2.95
N TRP A 31 9.19 27.89 -2.76
CA TRP A 31 8.73 26.56 -2.35
C TRP A 31 8.87 25.55 -3.48
N LYS A 32 8.54 25.94 -4.71
CA LYS A 32 8.70 25.09 -5.90
C LYS A 32 10.16 24.71 -6.11
N ILE A 33 11.08 25.66 -5.94
CA ILE A 33 12.53 25.43 -6.05
C ILE A 33 13.02 24.47 -4.96
N MET A 34 12.65 24.70 -3.69
CA MET A 34 13.07 23.85 -2.57
C MET A 34 12.51 22.43 -2.66
N ALA A 35 11.23 22.30 -3.06
CA ALA A 35 10.61 21.00 -3.27
C ALA A 35 11.32 20.20 -4.37
N THR A 36 11.74 20.87 -5.45
CA THR A 36 12.44 20.19 -6.54
C THR A 36 13.86 19.75 -6.14
N LEU A 37 14.57 20.58 -5.36
CA LEU A 37 15.87 20.21 -4.80
C LEU A 37 15.77 19.00 -3.87
N ALA A 38 14.67 18.86 -3.12
CA ALA A 38 14.45 17.74 -2.21
C ALA A 38 14.28 16.39 -2.94
N GLU A 39 13.80 16.39 -4.19
CA GLU A 39 13.69 15.19 -5.02
C GLU A 39 14.99 14.79 -5.71
N GLY A 40 16.06 15.58 -5.57
CA GLY A 40 17.35 15.31 -6.20
C GLY A 40 17.33 15.46 -7.72
N VAL A 41 16.35 16.19 -8.26
CA VAL A 41 16.24 16.49 -9.69
C VAL A 41 17.25 17.59 -10.06
N ASP A 42 17.99 17.38 -11.13
CA ASP A 42 18.96 18.35 -11.64
C ASP A 42 18.25 19.62 -12.11
N VAL A 43 18.67 20.76 -11.55
CA VAL A 43 18.08 22.08 -11.82
C VAL A 43 18.22 22.52 -13.29
N SER A 44 19.10 21.86 -14.04
CA SER A 44 19.32 22.12 -15.46
C SER A 44 18.19 21.63 -16.38
N ASP A 45 17.36 20.67 -15.95
CA ASP A 45 16.22 20.19 -16.75
C ASP A 45 14.92 20.88 -16.32
N VAL A 46 14.68 22.07 -16.87
CA VAL A 46 13.51 22.92 -16.58
C VAL A 46 12.17 22.24 -16.91
N ALA A 47 12.15 21.26 -17.82
CA ALA A 47 10.95 20.48 -18.12
C ALA A 47 10.66 19.44 -17.04
N SER A 48 11.70 18.86 -16.44
CA SER A 48 11.59 18.01 -15.25
C SER A 48 11.19 18.81 -14.00
N LEU A 49 11.65 20.05 -13.84
CA LEU A 49 11.30 20.93 -12.71
C LEU A 49 9.79 21.15 -12.59
N LYS A 50 9.08 21.29 -13.72
CA LYS A 50 7.61 21.45 -13.73
C LYS A 50 6.85 20.16 -13.41
N LYS A 51 7.51 19.01 -13.52
CA LYS A 51 6.95 17.67 -13.23
C LYS A 51 7.37 17.12 -11.87
N ALA A 52 8.44 17.66 -11.28
CA ALA A 52 9.14 17.06 -10.15
C ALA A 52 8.20 16.91 -8.96
N PHE A 53 7.69 18.01 -8.40
CA PHE A 53 6.88 17.92 -7.19
C PHE A 53 5.76 18.97 -7.18
N ASP A 54 4.52 18.51 -7.35
CA ASP A 54 3.34 19.32 -7.05
C ASP A 54 2.95 19.08 -5.57
N PRO A 55 3.17 20.05 -4.66
CA PRO A 55 2.83 19.90 -3.24
C PRO A 55 1.32 19.73 -3.01
N ARG A 56 0.49 20.05 -4.02
CA ARG A 56 -0.97 19.92 -3.99
C ARG A 56 -1.46 18.68 -4.70
N SER A 57 -0.56 17.85 -5.21
CA SER A 57 -0.89 16.58 -5.82
C SER A 57 -1.63 15.69 -4.82
N LEU A 58 -2.77 15.15 -5.25
CA LEU A 58 -3.50 14.16 -4.46
C LEU A 58 -2.82 12.78 -4.53
N ASP A 59 -1.81 12.61 -5.37
CA ASP A 59 -1.15 11.33 -5.65
C ASP A 59 -0.61 10.63 -4.40
N PRO A 60 0.13 11.30 -3.50
CA PRO A 60 0.64 10.68 -2.29
C PRO A 60 -0.49 10.32 -1.32
N LEU A 61 -1.51 11.18 -1.20
CA LEU A 61 -2.64 10.97 -0.28
C LEU A 61 -3.53 9.82 -0.75
N ILE A 62 -3.81 9.71 -2.05
CA ILE A 62 -4.52 8.57 -2.64
C ILE A 62 -3.72 7.28 -2.44
N THR A 63 -2.39 7.34 -2.59
CA THR A 63 -1.50 6.20 -2.33
C THR A 63 -1.59 5.74 -0.88
N ILE A 64 -1.44 6.67 0.07
CA ILE A 64 -1.52 6.40 1.51
C ILE A 64 -2.91 5.85 1.86
N ALA A 65 -3.97 6.44 1.34
CA ALA A 65 -5.35 5.99 1.55
C ALA A 65 -5.55 4.55 1.04
N GLY A 66 -5.12 4.25 -0.18
CA GLY A 66 -5.19 2.91 -0.77
C GLY A 66 -4.38 1.89 0.04
N THR A 67 -3.19 2.27 0.47
CA THR A 67 -2.34 1.44 1.35
C THR A 67 -2.99 1.17 2.70
N LEU A 68 -3.50 2.20 3.38
CA LEU A 68 -4.17 2.07 4.69
C LEU A 68 -5.42 1.20 4.60
N ALA A 69 -6.24 1.42 3.56
CA ALA A 69 -7.39 0.58 3.28
C ALA A 69 -6.96 -0.87 3.04
N GLY A 70 -5.97 -1.08 2.19
CA GLY A 70 -5.45 -2.41 1.86
C GLY A 70 -4.95 -3.14 3.11
N VAL A 71 -4.09 -2.50 3.90
CA VAL A 71 -3.58 -3.05 5.17
C VAL A 71 -4.73 -3.35 6.13
N GLY A 72 -5.64 -2.40 6.36
CA GLY A 72 -6.73 -2.56 7.32
C GLY A 72 -7.69 -3.69 6.94
N VAL A 73 -8.05 -3.80 5.65
CA VAL A 73 -8.87 -4.91 5.14
C VAL A 73 -8.11 -6.23 5.27
N SER A 74 -6.84 -6.26 4.89
CA SER A 74 -6.02 -7.48 4.95
C SER A 74 -5.85 -7.99 6.37
N LEU A 75 -5.57 -7.12 7.32
CA LEU A 75 -5.45 -7.47 8.73
C LEU A 75 -6.77 -7.99 9.27
N ALA A 76 -7.89 -7.31 8.97
CA ALA A 76 -9.21 -7.74 9.38
C ALA A 76 -9.61 -9.12 8.79
N LEU A 77 -9.15 -9.45 7.59
CA LEU A 77 -9.30 -10.78 7.00
C LEU A 77 -8.34 -11.79 7.63
N SER A 78 -7.09 -11.39 7.88
CA SER A 78 -6.04 -12.27 8.39
C SER A 78 -6.28 -12.72 9.83
N GLU A 79 -6.91 -11.89 10.67
CA GLU A 79 -7.33 -12.24 12.04
C GLU A 79 -8.13 -13.55 12.10
N ARG A 80 -8.85 -13.92 11.04
CA ARG A 80 -9.73 -15.09 11.04
C ARG A 80 -9.05 -16.40 10.66
N SER A 81 -7.97 -16.36 9.89
CA SER A 81 -7.51 -17.58 9.21
C SER A 81 -6.04 -17.64 8.85
N ASN A 82 -5.26 -16.57 9.09
CA ASN A 82 -3.96 -16.42 8.45
C ASN A 82 -2.78 -16.49 9.41
N HIS A 83 -2.95 -17.16 10.53
CA HIS A 83 -1.86 -17.55 11.40
C HIS A 83 -1.19 -18.80 10.83
N PHE A 84 0.11 -18.72 10.56
CA PHE A 84 0.85 -19.82 9.96
C PHE A 84 2.28 -19.90 10.51
N ARG A 85 2.85 -21.10 10.41
CA ARG A 85 4.26 -21.38 10.66
C ARG A 85 4.89 -21.87 9.37
N ILE A 86 6.04 -21.32 9.03
CA ILE A 86 6.80 -21.75 7.84
C ILE A 86 7.42 -23.12 8.12
N ILE A 87 7.27 -24.05 7.16
CA ILE A 87 7.93 -25.36 7.24
C ILE A 87 9.43 -25.18 7.03
N LYS A 88 10.25 -25.83 7.86
CA LYS A 88 11.73 -25.74 7.83
C LYS A 88 12.36 -26.45 6.61
N LYS A 89 11.88 -26.19 5.40
CA LYS A 89 12.45 -26.68 4.14
C LYS A 89 13.09 -25.50 3.38
N PRO A 90 14.38 -25.56 3.00
CA PRO A 90 15.05 -24.47 2.28
C PRO A 90 14.29 -24.00 1.03
N ALA A 91 13.74 -24.95 0.26
CA ALA A 91 12.95 -24.66 -0.94
C ALA A 91 11.65 -23.87 -0.65
N ALA A 92 11.05 -24.06 0.53
CA ALA A 92 9.84 -23.32 0.92
C ALA A 92 10.16 -21.83 1.14
N TYR A 93 11.30 -21.50 1.74
CA TYR A 93 11.72 -20.10 1.93
C TYR A 93 11.93 -19.38 0.59
N VAL A 94 12.57 -20.06 -0.37
CA VAL A 94 12.77 -19.52 -1.71
C VAL A 94 11.42 -19.34 -2.43
N GLY A 95 10.54 -20.34 -2.35
CA GLY A 95 9.20 -20.27 -2.94
C GLY A 95 8.36 -19.12 -2.38
N ILE A 96 8.36 -18.95 -1.05
CA ILE A 96 7.67 -17.85 -0.35
C ILE A 96 8.20 -16.49 -0.82
N PHE A 97 9.53 -16.32 -0.86
CA PHE A 97 10.14 -15.08 -1.30
C PHE A 97 9.78 -14.76 -2.76
N LEU A 98 9.95 -15.72 -3.67
CA LEU A 98 9.67 -15.52 -5.08
C LEU A 98 8.19 -15.23 -5.33
N LEU A 99 7.28 -16.00 -4.73
CA LEU A 99 5.85 -15.80 -4.93
C LEU A 99 5.38 -14.46 -4.35
N GLY A 100 5.87 -14.10 -3.16
CA GLY A 100 5.61 -12.79 -2.55
C GLY A 100 6.09 -11.65 -3.46
N PHE A 101 7.34 -11.72 -3.92
CA PHE A 101 7.95 -10.71 -4.78
C PHE A 101 7.26 -10.60 -6.14
N ILE A 102 6.98 -11.72 -6.80
CA ILE A 102 6.30 -11.76 -8.10
C ILE A 102 4.94 -11.08 -8.00
N GLY A 103 4.14 -11.42 -6.99
CA GLY A 103 2.83 -10.78 -6.84
C GLY A 103 2.94 -9.29 -6.53
N LEU A 104 3.93 -8.85 -5.73
CA LEU A 104 4.18 -7.41 -5.53
C LEU A 104 4.48 -6.69 -6.85
N VAL A 105 5.35 -7.26 -7.69
CA VAL A 105 5.69 -6.67 -9.00
C VAL A 105 4.47 -6.65 -9.91
N ILE A 106 3.71 -7.74 -9.98
CA ILE A 106 2.49 -7.83 -10.80
C ILE A 106 1.48 -6.77 -10.36
N PHE A 107 1.09 -6.75 -9.09
CA PHE A 107 0.05 -5.83 -8.64
C PHE A 107 0.49 -4.37 -8.68
N ARG A 108 1.79 -4.08 -8.57
CA ARG A 108 2.32 -2.71 -8.68
C ARG A 108 2.42 -2.23 -10.14
N GLU A 109 2.97 -3.05 -11.04
CA GLU A 109 3.31 -2.59 -12.39
C GLU A 109 2.23 -2.89 -13.43
N LEU A 110 1.47 -3.98 -13.26
CA LEU A 110 0.47 -4.41 -14.23
C LEU A 110 -0.65 -3.37 -14.41
N PRO A 111 -1.26 -2.80 -13.34
CA PRO A 111 -2.32 -1.80 -13.52
C PRO A 111 -1.83 -0.55 -14.25
N LYS A 112 -0.57 -0.14 -14.03
CA LYS A 112 0.02 1.02 -14.69
C LYS A 112 0.15 0.82 -16.21
N LYS A 113 0.44 -0.41 -16.65
CA LYS A 113 0.59 -0.74 -18.08
C LYS A 113 -0.74 -0.96 -18.78
N ILE A 114 -1.72 -1.56 -18.09
CA ILE A 114 -3.04 -1.85 -18.67
C ILE A 114 -3.88 -0.57 -18.77
N PHE A 115 -3.74 0.33 -17.79
CA PHE A 115 -4.56 1.51 -17.66
C PHE A 115 -3.72 2.80 -17.65
N PRO A 116 -3.10 3.18 -18.78
CA PRO A 116 -2.36 4.43 -18.91
C PRO A 116 -3.35 5.59 -19.06
N PHE A 117 -4.00 5.97 -17.96
CA PHE A 117 -4.95 7.09 -17.94
C PHE A 117 -4.22 8.42 -17.75
N GLU A 118 -4.57 9.40 -18.58
CA GLU A 118 -4.12 10.79 -18.44
C GLU A 118 -5.04 11.61 -17.51
N ASP A 119 -6.28 11.18 -17.33
CA ASP A 119 -7.25 11.82 -16.45
C ASP A 119 -6.88 11.64 -14.97
N GLU A 120 -6.83 12.75 -14.21
CA GLU A 120 -6.39 12.77 -12.82
C GLU A 120 -7.28 11.91 -11.91
N ILE A 121 -8.60 11.91 -12.14
CA ILE A 121 -9.56 11.18 -11.31
C ILE A 121 -9.42 9.68 -11.55
N LEU A 122 -9.42 9.27 -12.82
CA LEU A 122 -9.33 7.86 -13.18
C LEU A 122 -7.96 7.26 -12.84
N ALA A 123 -6.88 8.02 -13.05
CA ALA A 123 -5.55 7.66 -12.57
C ALA A 123 -5.51 7.51 -11.05
N GLY A 124 -6.19 8.40 -10.32
CA GLY A 124 -6.39 8.32 -8.87
C GLY A 124 -7.08 7.02 -8.43
N ILE A 125 -8.19 6.64 -9.09
CA ILE A 125 -8.92 5.40 -8.79
C ILE A 125 -8.04 4.17 -9.02
N VAL A 126 -7.36 4.09 -10.17
CA VAL A 126 -6.44 2.98 -10.47
C VAL A 126 -5.31 2.92 -9.46
N ARG A 127 -4.75 4.08 -9.09
CA ARG A 127 -3.70 4.17 -8.08
C ARG A 127 -4.18 3.65 -6.73
N TYR A 128 -5.35 4.08 -6.27
CA TYR A 128 -5.96 3.58 -5.03
C TYR A 128 -6.12 2.06 -5.07
N GLY A 129 -6.73 1.54 -6.14
CA GLY A 129 -6.93 0.10 -6.34
C GLY A 129 -5.62 -0.69 -6.36
N ARG A 130 -4.60 -0.17 -7.04
CA ARG A 130 -3.26 -0.76 -7.09
C ARG A 130 -2.67 -0.96 -5.70
N TYR A 131 -2.59 0.11 -4.90
CA TYR A 131 -1.96 0.03 -3.59
C TYR A 131 -2.81 -0.78 -2.60
N PHE A 132 -4.13 -0.71 -2.72
CA PHE A 132 -5.05 -1.56 -1.97
C PHE A 132 -4.79 -3.05 -2.26
N ILE A 133 -4.80 -3.45 -3.52
CA ILE A 133 -4.60 -4.86 -3.93
C ILE A 133 -3.18 -5.33 -3.61
N THR A 134 -2.18 -4.47 -3.75
CA THR A 134 -0.78 -4.80 -3.39
C THR A 134 -0.68 -5.20 -1.92
N MET A 135 -1.31 -4.45 -1.02
CA MET A 135 -1.33 -4.78 0.40
C MET A 135 -2.19 -6.01 0.70
N LEU A 136 -3.34 -6.15 0.03
CA LEU A 136 -4.19 -7.35 0.11
C LEU A 136 -3.46 -8.62 -0.29
N TRP A 137 -2.66 -8.55 -1.34
CA TRP A 137 -1.79 -9.63 -1.73
C TRP A 137 -0.75 -9.95 -0.66
N ALA A 138 0.02 -8.95 -0.25
CA ALA A 138 1.16 -9.14 0.64
C ALA A 138 0.76 -9.71 2.01
N VAL A 139 -0.36 -9.22 2.58
CA VAL A 139 -0.75 -9.52 3.96
C VAL A 139 -1.77 -10.65 4.05
N TYR A 140 -2.60 -10.86 3.02
CA TYR A 140 -3.66 -11.87 3.07
C TYR A 140 -3.51 -13.00 2.05
N TRP A 141 -3.51 -12.71 0.74
CA TRP A 141 -3.53 -13.76 -0.27
C TRP A 141 -2.22 -14.55 -0.39
N ALA A 142 -1.06 -13.91 -0.32
CA ALA A 142 0.22 -14.62 -0.41
C ALA A 142 0.40 -15.65 0.72
N PRO A 143 0.17 -15.31 2.01
CA PRO A 143 0.13 -16.31 3.09
C PRO A 143 -0.86 -17.46 2.87
N MET A 144 -2.03 -17.16 2.30
CA MET A 144 -3.02 -18.19 1.99
C MET A 144 -2.49 -19.17 0.93
N LEU A 145 -1.77 -18.66 -0.08
CA LEU A 145 -1.11 -19.50 -1.08
C LEU A 145 0.06 -20.30 -0.51
N PHE A 146 0.82 -19.76 0.44
CA PHE A 146 1.90 -20.51 1.10
C PHE A 146 1.34 -21.74 1.82
N LYS A 147 0.18 -21.61 2.46
CA LYS A 147 -0.53 -22.76 3.08
C LYS A 147 -1.03 -23.75 2.04
N SER A 148 -1.66 -23.28 0.95
CA SER A 148 -2.19 -24.18 -0.07
C SER A 148 -1.09 -24.95 -0.82
N LEU A 149 0.10 -24.35 -0.96
CA LEU A 149 1.27 -24.99 -1.58
C LEU A 149 2.04 -25.90 -0.60
N GLY A 150 1.59 -26.00 0.66
CA GLY A 150 2.28 -26.79 1.68
C GLY A 150 3.66 -26.24 2.06
N TRP A 151 3.88 -24.93 1.89
CA TRP A 151 5.09 -24.24 2.35
C TRP A 151 4.94 -23.70 3.78
N ALA A 152 3.70 -23.58 4.23
CA ALA A 152 3.34 -23.16 5.57
C ALA A 152 2.24 -24.05 6.14
N GLU A 153 2.25 -24.24 7.45
CA GLU A 153 1.23 -24.97 8.20
C GLU A 153 0.39 -24.00 9.02
N PRO A 154 -0.91 -24.27 9.23
CA PRO A 154 -1.74 -23.45 10.11
C PRO A 154 -1.18 -23.48 11.54
N LEU A 155 -1.13 -22.32 12.20
CA LEU A 155 -0.69 -22.27 13.58
C LEU A 155 -1.77 -22.88 14.50
N PRO A 156 -1.44 -23.84 15.38
CA PRO A 156 -2.39 -24.41 16.33
C PRO A 156 -2.99 -23.36 17.29
N ASP A 157 -4.29 -23.49 17.61
CA ASP A 157 -5.02 -22.52 18.47
C ASP A 157 -4.43 -22.39 19.89
N ASN A 158 -3.82 -23.45 20.41
CA ASN A 158 -3.18 -23.44 21.73
C ASN A 158 -1.89 -22.60 21.77
N GLU A 159 -1.11 -22.61 20.69
CA GLU A 159 0.08 -21.76 20.56
C GLU A 159 -0.34 -20.28 20.48
N MET A 160 -1.39 -19.98 19.71
CA MET A 160 -1.92 -18.61 19.61
C MET A 160 -2.38 -18.06 20.96
N LYS A 161 -3.17 -18.84 21.73
CA LYS A 161 -3.62 -18.44 23.07
C LYS A 161 -2.45 -18.19 24.02
N THR A 162 -1.39 -19.00 23.91
CA THR A 162 -0.19 -18.83 24.74
C THR A 162 0.54 -17.52 24.42
N PHE A 163 0.71 -17.19 23.14
CA PHE A 163 1.30 -15.91 22.71
C PHE A 163 0.50 -14.71 23.23
N LEU A 164 -0.84 -14.71 23.07
CA LEU A 164 -1.69 -13.61 23.53
C LEU A 164 -1.74 -13.48 25.07
N GLN A 165 -1.58 -14.58 25.81
CA GLN A 165 -1.52 -14.56 27.27
C GLN A 165 -0.18 -14.03 27.81
N LEU A 166 0.92 -14.22 27.08
CA LEU A 166 2.22 -13.67 27.44
C LEU A 166 2.25 -12.15 27.26
N GLU A 167 1.55 -11.63 26.24
CA GLU A 167 1.45 -10.20 25.97
C GLU A 167 0.67 -9.44 27.05
N ASN A 168 -0.41 -10.02 27.59
CA ASN A 168 -1.20 -9.41 28.68
C ASN A 168 -0.50 -9.42 30.06
N LYS A 169 0.67 -10.05 30.19
CA LYS A 169 1.44 -10.11 31.43
C LYS A 169 2.62 -9.13 31.48
N GLN A 170 2.84 -8.36 30.41
CA GLN A 170 3.84 -7.29 30.33
C GLN A 170 3.18 -5.93 30.52
#